data_AF-A0A948SD36-F1
#
_entry.id   AF-A0A948SD36-F1
#
_cell.length_a   1.000
_cell.length_b   1.000
_cell.length_c   1.000
_cell.angle_alpha   90.00
_cell.angle_beta   90.00
_cell.angle_gamma   90.00
#
_symmetry.space_group_name_H-M   'P 1'
#
loop_
_entity.id
_entity.type
_entity.pdbx_description
1 polymer ?
#
loop_
_entity_poly.entity_id
_entity_poly.type
_entity_poly.pdbx_seq_one_letter_code
_entity_poly.pdbx_strand_id
1 'polypeptide(L)'
;MKSKNPYVRMLNFMRASNNDDQGFEGCEEVMAYMHEAAANGKNVKITDLVQSLQFGTGPTVHRKVVELQARGLISVARSTTDGRAKSLILSESGLKHLEQRSKSLKAVLQG
;
A
#
# COMPACT_ATOMS: atom_id res chain seq x y z
N MET A 1 0.38 -25.19 17.73
CA MET A 1 1.85 -25.10 17.90
C MET A 1 2.38 -23.99 17.00
N LYS A 2 3.14 -23.01 17.53
CA LYS A 2 3.85 -22.03 16.69
C LYS A 2 4.98 -22.78 15.96
N SER A 3 5.03 -22.71 14.63
CA SER A 3 6.09 -23.35 13.85
C SER A 3 7.44 -22.72 14.18
N LYS A 4 8.50 -23.51 14.33
CA LYS A 4 9.89 -23.03 14.49
C LYS A 4 10.48 -22.48 13.19
N ASN A 5 9.84 -22.75 12.05
CA ASN A 5 10.30 -22.28 10.74
C ASN A 5 9.69 -20.89 10.43
N PRO A 6 10.52 -19.84 10.28
CA PRO A 6 10.03 -18.48 9.99
C PRO A 6 9.20 -18.37 8.71
N TYR A 7 9.56 -19.14 7.67
CA TYR A 7 8.83 -19.14 6.40
C TYR A 7 7.41 -19.70 6.57
N VAL A 8 7.25 -20.78 7.37
CA VAL A 8 5.93 -21.33 7.70
C VAL A 8 5.08 -20.32 8.49
N ARG A 9 5.69 -19.55 9.40
CA ARG A 9 4.99 -18.49 10.12
C ARG A 9 4.54 -17.37 9.19
N MET A 10 5.37 -16.96 8.24
CA MET A 10 5.01 -15.98 7.21
C MET A 10 3.84 -16.45 6.35
N LEU A 11 3.85 -17.70 5.86
CA LEU A 11 2.74 -18.26 5.08
C LEU A 11 1.43 -18.25 5.86
N ASN A 12 1.47 -18.62 7.15
CA ASN A 12 0.29 -18.60 8.01
C ASN A 12 -0.22 -17.17 8.24
N PHE A 13 0.68 -16.20 8.41
CA PHE A 13 0.30 -14.80 8.52
C PHE A 13 -0.33 -14.27 7.23
N MET A 14 0.23 -14.57 6.06
CA MET A 14 -0.38 -14.15 4.79
C MET A 14 -1.78 -14.74 4.63
N ARG A 15 -1.98 -16.02 4.96
CA ARG A 15 -3.33 -16.64 4.94
C ARG A 15 -4.31 -15.97 5.90
N ALA A 16 -3.88 -15.67 7.12
CA ALA A 16 -4.74 -15.01 8.11
C ALA A 16 -4.96 -13.52 7.84
N SER A 17 -4.06 -12.87 7.11
CA SER A 17 -4.14 -11.45 6.75
C SER A 17 -4.95 -11.21 5.48
N ASN A 18 -5.17 -12.26 4.68
CA ASN A 18 -6.00 -12.23 3.49
C ASN A 18 -7.47 -12.14 3.91
N ASN A 19 -7.90 -10.95 4.31
CA ASN A 19 -9.30 -10.67 4.63
C ASN A 19 -10.11 -10.58 3.33
N ASP A 20 -11.36 -11.05 3.36
CA ASP A 20 -12.33 -11.04 2.25
C ASP A 20 -12.77 -9.62 1.80
N ASP A 21 -12.01 -8.57 2.13
CA ASP A 21 -12.26 -7.21 1.67
C ASP A 21 -11.79 -7.05 0.21
N GLN A 22 -12.59 -7.60 -0.70
CA GLN A 22 -12.36 -7.55 -2.14
C GLN A 22 -12.20 -6.11 -2.67
N GLY A 23 -12.79 -5.12 -1.97
CA GLY A 23 -12.63 -3.71 -2.30
C GLY A 23 -11.18 -3.22 -2.11
N PHE A 24 -10.49 -3.75 -1.11
CA PHE A 24 -9.14 -3.34 -0.71
C PHE A 24 -8.01 -4.12 -1.40
N GLU A 25 -8.35 -5.08 -2.26
CA GLU A 25 -7.37 -5.91 -2.97
C GLU A 25 -6.38 -5.05 -3.78
N GLY A 26 -5.08 -5.28 -3.55
CA GLY A 26 -3.98 -4.57 -4.19
C GLY A 26 -3.85 -3.08 -3.79
N CYS A 27 -4.65 -2.57 -2.84
CA CYS A 27 -4.50 -1.22 -2.32
C CYS A 27 -3.29 -1.13 -1.36
N GLU A 28 -3.02 -2.19 -0.59
CA GLU A 28 -1.84 -2.24 0.28
C GLU A 28 -0.52 -2.17 -0.51
N GLU A 29 -0.47 -2.78 -1.70
CA GLU A 29 0.70 -2.72 -2.59
C GLU A 29 0.99 -1.29 -3.07
N VAL A 30 -0.07 -0.55 -3.43
CA VAL A 30 0.05 0.87 -3.82
C VAL A 30 0.57 1.69 -2.65
N MET A 31 0.04 1.49 -1.44
CA MET A 31 0.52 2.19 -0.24
C MET A 31 1.98 1.85 0.08
N ALA A 32 2.36 0.58 -0.01
CA ALA A 32 3.74 0.15 0.23
C ALA A 32 4.72 0.80 -0.77
N TYR A 33 4.33 0.87 -2.06
CA TYR A 33 5.12 1.56 -3.07
C TYR A 33 5.23 3.07 -2.81
N MET A 34 4.13 3.72 -2.42
CA MET A 34 4.13 5.13 -2.05
C MET A 34 5.04 5.40 -0.85
N HIS A 35 5.04 4.51 0.14
CA HIS A 35 5.91 4.62 1.31
C HIS A 35 7.38 4.55 0.92
N GLU A 36 7.75 3.58 0.08
CA GLU A 36 9.12 3.43 -0.42
C GLU A 36 9.55 4.64 -1.27
N ALA A 37 8.68 5.12 -2.16
CA ALA A 37 8.96 6.30 -2.96
C ALA A 37 9.19 7.55 -2.07
N ALA A 38 8.35 7.74 -1.05
CA ALA A 38 8.47 8.84 -0.10
C ALA A 38 9.77 8.76 0.72
N ALA A 39 10.17 7.56 1.17
CA ALA A 39 11.45 7.34 1.85
C ALA A 39 12.65 7.71 0.97
N ASN A 40 12.50 7.58 -0.35
CA ASN A 40 13.49 7.98 -1.36
C ASN A 40 13.33 9.45 -1.82
N GLY A 41 12.51 10.26 -1.15
CA GLY A 41 12.28 11.67 -1.48
C GLY A 41 11.49 11.91 -2.77
N LYS A 42 10.75 10.90 -3.25
CA LYS A 42 9.94 10.97 -4.48
C LYS A 42 8.46 11.01 -4.16
N ASN A 43 7.72 11.81 -4.93
CA ASN A 43 6.26 11.82 -4.91
C ASN A 43 5.73 10.90 -6.02
N VAL A 44 4.75 10.07 -5.70
CA VAL A 44 4.10 9.18 -6.67
C VAL A 44 2.99 9.92 -7.38
N LYS A 45 2.94 9.85 -8.70
CA LYS A 45 1.82 10.30 -9.53
C LYS A 45 0.96 9.11 -9.93
N ILE A 46 -0.31 9.38 -10.27
CA ILE A 46 -1.20 8.33 -10.82
C ILE A 46 -0.59 7.71 -12.09
N THR A 47 0.05 8.52 -12.94
CA THR A 47 0.71 8.05 -14.16
C THR A 47 1.80 7.02 -13.89
N ASP A 48 2.55 7.18 -12.80
CA ASP A 48 3.63 6.27 -12.42
C ASP A 48 3.06 4.90 -12.03
N LEU A 49 1.90 4.89 -11.37
CA LEU A 49 1.17 3.67 -11.04
C LEU A 49 0.60 2.99 -12.29
N VAL A 50 0.00 3.76 -13.22
CA VAL A 50 -0.58 3.21 -14.46
C VAL A 50 0.49 2.64 -15.39
N GLN A 51 1.69 3.24 -15.42
CA GLN A 51 2.82 2.74 -16.21
C GLN A 51 3.46 1.48 -15.60
N SER A 52 3.20 1.19 -14.32
CA SER A 52 3.71 -0.01 -13.67
C SER A 52 2.72 -1.16 -13.80
N LEU A 53 3.11 -2.19 -14.56
CA LEU A 53 2.31 -3.39 -14.79
C LEU A 53 1.86 -4.09 -13.49
N GLN A 54 2.59 -3.88 -12.39
CA GLN A 54 2.28 -4.50 -11.10
C GLN A 54 0.94 -4.05 -10.50
N PHE A 55 0.46 -2.84 -10.82
CA PHE A 55 -0.76 -2.30 -10.21
C PHE A 55 -2.03 -2.55 -11.03
N GLY A 56 -1.89 -3.08 -12.24
CA GLY A 56 -2.97 -3.35 -13.19
C GLY A 56 -3.13 -2.26 -14.24
N THR A 57 -4.28 -2.26 -14.92
CA THR A 57 -4.61 -1.28 -15.96
C THR A 57 -5.01 0.07 -15.38
N GLY A 58 -5.06 1.11 -16.22
CA GLY A 58 -5.51 2.46 -15.84
C GLY A 58 -6.79 2.48 -14.97
N PRO A 59 -7.89 1.84 -15.41
CA PRO A 59 -9.12 1.77 -14.61
C PRO A 59 -8.94 1.13 -13.23
N THR A 60 -8.14 0.05 -13.13
CA THR A 60 -7.85 -0.62 -11.86
C THR A 60 -7.06 0.27 -10.91
N VAL A 61 -6.06 0.99 -11.41
CA VAL A 61 -5.29 1.95 -10.62
C VAL A 61 -6.19 3.07 -10.12
N HIS A 62 -7.02 3.64 -10.99
CA HIS A 62 -7.97 4.68 -10.59
C HIS A 62 -8.94 4.19 -9.52
N ARG A 63 -9.47 2.96 -9.65
CA ARG A 63 -10.30 2.33 -8.61
C ARG A 63 -9.57 2.26 -7.27
N LYS A 64 -8.35 1.72 -7.24
CA LYS A 64 -7.53 1.59 -6.02
C LYS A 64 -7.25 2.95 -5.37
N VAL A 65 -6.94 3.98 -6.16
CA VAL A 65 -6.70 5.34 -5.66
C VAL A 65 -7.97 5.94 -5.05
N VAL A 66 -9.12 5.78 -5.71
CA VAL A 66 -10.41 6.24 -5.18
C VAL A 66 -10.75 5.52 -3.87
N GLU A 67 -10.55 4.21 -3.81
CA GLU A 67 -10.79 3.42 -2.61
C GLU A 67 -9.90 3.87 -1.43
N LEU A 68 -8.59 4.01 -1.68
CA LEU A 68 -7.63 4.50 -0.68
C LEU A 68 -7.98 5.91 -0.19
N GLN A 69 -8.45 6.78 -1.08
CA GLN A 69 -8.88 8.12 -0.73
C GLN A 69 -10.18 8.10 0.09
N ALA A 70 -11.16 7.28 -0.29
CA ALA A 70 -12.43 7.12 0.43
C ALA A 70 -12.21 6.61 1.86
N ARG A 71 -11.21 5.75 2.05
CA ARG A 71 -10.78 5.25 3.38
C ARG A 71 -9.89 6.22 4.15
N GLY A 72 -9.56 7.38 3.58
CA GLY A 72 -8.72 8.39 4.20
C GLY A 72 -7.26 7.99 4.37
N LEU A 73 -6.79 6.96 3.65
CA LEU A 73 -5.43 6.43 3.74
C LEU A 73 -4.44 7.23 2.89
N ILE A 74 -4.92 7.85 1.82
CA ILE A 74 -4.13 8.76 0.98
C ILE A 74 -4.87 10.08 0.77
N SER A 75 -4.12 11.11 0.41
CA SER A 75 -4.64 12.34 -0.15
C SER A 75 -4.11 12.56 -1.57
N VAL A 76 -4.91 13.24 -2.39
CA VAL A 76 -4.55 13.57 -3.77
C VAL A 76 -4.35 15.08 -3.86
N ALA A 77 -3.11 15.49 -4.06
CA ALA A 77 -2.74 16.91 -4.19
C ALA A 77 -2.33 17.23 -5.63
N ARG A 78 -2.38 18.50 -6.01
CA ARG A 78 -1.72 18.95 -7.24
C ARG A 78 -0.21 18.79 -7.08
N SER A 79 0.44 18.27 -8.11
CA SER A 79 1.89 18.11 -8.12
C SER A 79 2.56 19.49 -8.07
N THR A 80 3.55 19.63 -7.19
CA THR A 80 4.32 20.88 -7.01
C THR A 80 5.23 21.18 -8.20
N THR A 81 5.62 20.16 -8.96
CA THR A 81 6.51 20.25 -10.12
C THR A 81 5.77 20.26 -11.46
N ASP A 82 4.49 19.89 -11.46
CA ASP A 82 3.69 19.76 -12.67
C ASP A 82 2.22 20.00 -12.31
N GLY A 83 1.74 21.23 -12.52
CA GLY A 83 0.38 21.64 -12.13
C GLY A 83 -0.76 20.87 -12.81
N ARG A 84 -0.46 20.07 -13.84
CA ARG A 84 -1.43 19.20 -14.52
C ARG A 84 -1.49 17.81 -13.88
N ALA A 85 -0.42 17.37 -13.24
CA ALA A 85 -0.36 16.07 -12.58
C ALA A 85 -0.93 16.09 -11.16
N LYS A 86 -1.52 14.97 -10.76
CA LYS A 86 -1.96 14.71 -9.40
C LYS A 86 -0.93 13.83 -8.71
N SER A 87 -0.41 14.31 -7.58
CA SER A 87 0.48 13.55 -6.69
C SER A 87 -0.35 12.89 -5.60
N LEU A 88 0.03 11.65 -5.28
CA LEU A 88 -0.54 10.86 -4.21
C LEU A 88 0.35 11.01 -2.99
N ILE A 89 -0.26 11.30 -1.85
CA ILE A 89 0.44 11.51 -0.58
C ILE A 89 -0.15 10.54 0.44
N LEU A 90 0.70 9.79 1.14
CA LEU A 90 0.25 8.96 2.26
C LEU A 90 -0.23 9.88 3.39
N SER A 91 -1.43 9.59 3.89
CA SER A 91 -1.90 10.25 5.11
C SER A 91 -1.22 9.65 6.35
N GLU A 92 -1.38 10.33 7.50
CA GLU A 92 -0.96 9.77 8.79
C GLU A 92 -1.64 8.42 9.09
N SER A 93 -2.91 8.25 8.70
CA SER A 93 -3.63 6.98 8.89
C SER A 93 -3.07 5.86 8.02
N GLY A 94 -2.69 6.18 6.77
CA GLY A 94 -2.02 5.26 5.85
C GLY A 94 -0.65 4.82 6.36
N LEU A 95 0.13 5.74 6.91
CA LEU A 95 1.42 5.43 7.55
C LEU A 95 1.22 4.52 8.76
N LYS A 96 0.31 4.85 9.68
CA LYS A 96 -0.01 4.02 10.85
C LYS A 96 -0.48 2.62 10.45
N HIS A 97 -1.26 2.50 9.38
CA HIS A 97 -1.69 1.20 8.85
C HIS A 97 -0.50 0.34 8.42
N LEU A 98 0.43 0.91 7.64
CA LEU A 98 1.64 0.21 7.21
C LEU A 98 2.56 -0.16 8.39
N GLU A 99 2.71 0.73 9.37
CA GLU A 99 3.47 0.45 10.60
C GLU A 99 2.86 -0.70 11.40
N GLN A 100 1.53 -0.74 11.54
CA GLN A 100 0.83 -1.81 12.23
C GLN A 100 1.00 -3.15 11.51
N ARG A 101 0.94 -3.16 10.16
CA ARG A 101 1.24 -4.36 9.35
C ARG A 101 2.68 -4.82 9.57
N SER A 102 3.65 -3.90 9.54
CA SER A 102 5.07 -4.20 9.79
C SER A 102 5.31 -4.77 11.19
N LYS A 103 4.67 -4.20 12.22
CA LYS A 103 4.75 -4.70 13.60
C LYS A 103 4.17 -6.11 13.73
N SER A 104 3.03 -6.37 13.07
CA SER A 104 2.39 -7.69 13.07
C SER A 104 3.28 -8.74 12.40
N LEU A 105 3.89 -8.40 11.26
CA LEU A 105 4.83 -9.27 10.58
C LEU A 105 6.05 -9.58 11.45
N LYS A 106 6.65 -8.57 12.11
CA LYS A 106 7.78 -8.76 13.02
C LYS A 106 7.45 -9.72 14.17
N ALA A 107 6.29 -9.55 14.81
CA ALA A 107 5.85 -10.43 15.89
C ALA A 107 5.70 -11.89 15.43
N VAL A 108 5.24 -12.11 14.21
CA VAL A 108 5.12 -13.44 13.60
C VAL A 108 6.49 -14.04 13.28
N LEU A 109 7.42 -13.23 12.75
CA LEU A 109 8.74 -13.73 12.35
C LEU A 109 9.65 -14.03 13.54
N GLN A 110 9.48 -13.33 14.68
CA GLN A 110 10.29 -13.50 15.89
C GLN A 110 9.75 -14.54 16.88
N GLY A 111 8.49 -14.97 16.74
CA GLY A 111 7.83 -15.94 17.64
C GLY A 111 8.15 -17.40 17.38
#